data_AF-A0ABD1XYU2-F1
#
_entry.id   AF-A0ABD1XYU2-F1
#
_cell.length_a   1.000
_cell.length_b   1.000
_cell.length_c   1.000
_cell.angle_alpha   90.00
_cell.angle_beta   90.00
_cell.angle_gamma   90.00
#
_symmetry.space_group_name_H-M   'P 1'
#
loop_
_entity.id
_entity.type
_entity.pdbx_description
1 polymer ?
#
loop_
_entity_poly.entity_id
_entity_poly.type
_entity_poly.pdbx_seq_one_letter_code
_entity_poly.pdbx_strand_id
1 'polypeptide(L)'
;MEEEGPASSLSAENQLTQLQNSLAESEREQEHLKNEVIRPLEDWIKQLATQLEHVQTSSGMTELLTEFNQVSHNLTEAQELNQQLQKKNLVLTKELRQKGVQELRP
;
A
#
# COMPACT_ATOMS: atom_id res chain seq x y z
N MET A 1 3.05 37.32 -27.27
CA MET A 1 2.20 37.29 -26.06
C MET A 1 1.18 36.21 -26.33
N GLU A 2 1.46 35.01 -25.88
CA GLU A 2 0.51 33.90 -25.95
C GLU A 2 -0.41 34.06 -24.74
N GLU A 3 -1.68 34.38 -25.00
CA GLU A 3 -2.69 34.33 -23.96
C GLU A 3 -2.92 32.85 -23.62
N GLU A 4 -2.36 32.40 -22.50
CA GLU A 4 -2.84 31.19 -21.86
C GLU A 4 -4.28 31.44 -21.40
N GLY A 5 -5.23 31.08 -22.26
CA GLY A 5 -6.64 31.27 -21.99
C GLY A 5 -7.13 30.47 -20.78
N PRO A 6 -8.25 30.86 -20.15
CA PRO A 6 -8.81 30.25 -18.94
C PRO A 6 -9.11 28.74 -19.07
N ALA A 7 -9.22 28.21 -20.30
CA ALA A 7 -9.42 26.79 -20.56
C ALA A 7 -8.18 25.92 -20.24
N SER A 8 -6.97 26.46 -20.38
CA SER A 8 -5.72 25.73 -20.07
C SER A 8 -5.52 25.63 -18.56
N SER A 9 -5.80 26.71 -17.83
CA SER A 9 -5.74 26.75 -16.36
C SER A 9 -6.79 25.84 -15.72
N LEU A 10 -8.04 25.82 -16.22
CA LEU A 10 -9.08 24.90 -15.75
C LEU A 10 -8.73 23.43 -15.99
N SER A 11 -8.01 23.12 -17.09
CA SER A 11 -7.52 21.76 -17.38
C SER A 11 -6.43 21.33 -16.41
N ALA A 12 -5.51 22.24 -16.05
CA ALA A 12 -4.43 21.97 -15.10
C ALA A 12 -4.93 21.78 -13.66
N GLU A 13 -5.88 22.60 -13.21
CA GLU A 13 -6.54 22.45 -11.90
C GLU A 13 -7.27 21.10 -11.78
N ASN A 14 -7.95 20.68 -12.85
CA ASN A 14 -8.60 19.37 -12.91
C ASN A 14 -7.58 18.22 -12.82
N GLN A 15 -6.43 18.33 -13.50
CA GLN A 15 -5.37 17.32 -13.42
C GLN A 15 -4.74 17.24 -12.02
N LEU A 16 -4.49 18.39 -11.37
CA LEU A 16 -3.98 18.42 -10.00
C LEU A 16 -4.96 17.78 -9.02
N THR A 17 -6.25 18.10 -9.15
CA THR A 17 -7.31 17.51 -8.32
C THR A 17 -7.39 15.99 -8.52
N GLN A 18 -7.28 15.51 -9.76
CA GLN A 18 -7.26 14.08 -10.06
C GLN A 18 -6.05 13.38 -9.42
N LEU A 19 -4.85 13.95 -9.53
CA LEU A 19 -3.64 13.38 -8.91
C LEU A 19 -3.74 13.35 -7.38
N GLN A 20 -4.30 14.39 -6.75
CA GLN A 20 -4.54 14.43 -5.31
C GLN A 20 -5.51 13.33 -4.88
N ASN A 21 -6.61 13.14 -5.62
CA ASN A 21 -7.57 12.09 -5.35
C ASN A 21 -6.96 10.70 -5.50
N SER A 22 -6.17 10.46 -6.56
CA SER A 22 -5.48 9.18 -6.77
C SER A 22 -4.45 8.87 -5.68
N LEU A 23 -3.75 9.89 -5.16
CA LEU A 23 -2.83 9.70 -4.04
C LEU A 23 -3.60 9.34 -2.76
N ALA A 24 -4.65 10.09 -2.44
CA ALA A 24 -5.46 9.85 -1.24
C ALA A 24 -6.13 8.46 -1.26
N GLU A 25 -6.61 8.02 -2.41
CA GLU A 25 -7.16 6.67 -2.59
C GLU A 25 -6.08 5.60 -2.37
N SER A 26 -4.92 5.75 -3.00
CA SER A 26 -3.81 4.81 -2.89
C SER A 26 -3.21 4.76 -1.47
N GLU A 27 -3.22 5.87 -0.73
CA GLU A 27 -2.88 5.91 0.71
C GLU A 27 -3.90 5.15 1.56
N ARG A 28 -5.21 5.32 1.29
CA ARG A 28 -6.27 4.58 1.98
C ARG A 28 -6.19 3.08 1.72
N GLU A 29 -5.96 2.67 0.47
CA GLU A 29 -5.72 1.27 0.11
C GLU A 29 -4.53 0.69 0.88
N GLN A 30 -3.45 1.46 0.96
CA GLN A 30 -2.26 1.05 1.70
C GLN A 30 -2.52 0.90 3.20
N GLU A 31 -3.25 1.84 3.80
CA GLU A 31 -3.65 1.77 5.20
C GLU A 31 -4.54 0.56 5.47
N HIS A 32 -5.54 0.32 4.61
CA HIS A 32 -6.41 -0.84 4.70
C HIS A 32 -5.61 -2.15 4.63
N LEU A 33 -4.70 -2.28 3.67
CA LEU A 33 -3.84 -3.46 3.53
C LEU A 33 -2.96 -3.69 4.77
N LYS A 34 -2.39 -2.63 5.35
CA LYS A 34 -1.60 -2.74 6.58
C LYS A 34 -2.44 -3.20 7.77
N ASN A 35 -3.64 -2.64 7.92
CA ASN A 35 -4.42 -2.78 9.14
C ASN A 35 -5.27 -4.05 9.14
N GLU A 36 -5.87 -4.37 7.99
CA GLU A 36 -6.85 -5.44 7.86
C GLU A 36 -6.25 -6.75 7.32
N VAL A 37 -5.02 -6.71 6.78
CA VAL A 37 -4.37 -7.90 6.20
C VAL A 37 -3.03 -8.19 6.86
N ILE A 38 -2.06 -7.27 6.75
CA ILE A 38 -0.69 -7.53 7.21
C ILE A 38 -0.64 -7.77 8.72
N ARG A 39 -1.21 -6.87 9.53
CA ARG A 39 -1.21 -7.01 11.00
C ARG A 39 -1.89 -8.30 11.49
N PRO A 40 -3.11 -8.66 11.01
CA PRO A 40 -3.72 -9.94 11.38
C PRO A 40 -2.87 -11.16 11.02
N LEU A 41 -2.22 -11.16 9.84
CA LEU A 41 -1.33 -12.26 9.44
C LEU A 41 -0.10 -12.34 10.35
N GLU A 42 0.51 -11.21 10.70
CA GLU A 42 1.62 -11.16 11.67
C GLU A 42 1.20 -11.70 13.04
N ASP A 43 0.00 -11.35 13.52
CA ASP A 43 -0.51 -11.84 14.80
C ASP A 43 -0.84 -13.34 14.76
N TRP A 44 -1.34 -13.84 13.64
CA TRP A 44 -1.58 -15.27 13.46
C TRP A 44 -0.27 -16.06 13.43
N ILE A 45 0.76 -15.55 12.75
CA ILE A 45 2.10 -16.15 12.76
C ILE A 45 2.65 -16.26 14.19
N LYS A 46 2.50 -15.21 15.01
CA LYS A 46 2.91 -15.25 16.42
C LYS A 46 2.15 -16.33 17.19
N GLN A 47 0.83 -16.43 16.99
CA GLN A 47 0.01 -17.45 17.65
C GLN A 47 0.41 -18.87 17.23
N LEU A 48 0.68 -19.11 15.95
CA LEU A 48 1.13 -20.40 15.44
C LEU A 48 2.52 -20.77 15.99
N ALA A 49 3.44 -19.80 16.08
CA ALA A 49 4.74 -20.00 16.70
C ALA A 49 4.59 -20.43 18.18
N THR A 50 3.74 -19.74 18.95
CA THR A 50 3.46 -20.14 20.34
C THR A 50 2.84 -21.53 20.43
N GLN A 51 1.93 -21.90 19.53
CA GLN A 51 1.35 -23.25 19.52
C GLN A 51 2.38 -24.34 19.18
N LEU A 52 3.28 -24.06 18.21
CA LEU A 52 4.37 -24.96 17.83
C LEU A 52 5.31 -25.27 19.01
N GLU A 53 5.54 -24.31 19.91
CA GLU A 53 6.35 -24.51 21.11
C GLU A 53 5.74 -25.51 22.11
N HIS A 54 4.41 -25.65 22.12
CA HIS A 54 3.68 -26.47 23.10
C HIS A 54 3.20 -27.81 22.53
N VAL A 55 3.40 -28.06 21.24
CA VAL A 55 2.96 -29.29 20.60
C VAL A 55 3.86 -30.47 21.02
N GLN A 56 3.21 -31.55 21.47
CA GLN A 56 3.88 -32.76 21.95
C GLN A 56 3.80 -33.93 20.96
N THR A 57 3.04 -33.78 19.86
CA THR A 57 2.81 -34.82 18.86
C THR A 57 3.36 -34.41 17.49
N SER A 58 3.93 -35.38 16.77
CA SER A 58 4.48 -35.13 15.42
C SER A 58 3.40 -34.74 14.39
N SER A 59 2.19 -35.29 14.52
CA SER A 59 1.06 -34.96 13.64
C SER A 59 0.59 -33.52 13.85
N GLY A 60 0.39 -33.10 15.11
CA GLY A 60 0.01 -31.72 15.44
C GLY A 60 1.08 -30.71 15.03
N MET A 61 2.36 -31.09 15.10
CA MET A 61 3.46 -30.25 14.62
C MET A 61 3.41 -30.03 13.12
N THR A 62 3.13 -31.09 12.36
CA THR A 62 3.10 -31.03 10.89
C THR A 62 1.97 -30.12 10.43
N GLU A 63 0.78 -30.25 11.01
CA GLU A 63 -0.39 -29.42 10.68
C GLU A 63 -0.11 -27.94 10.96
N LEU A 64 0.41 -27.61 12.15
CA LEU A 64 0.75 -26.23 12.51
C LEU A 64 1.85 -25.63 11.63
N LEU A 65 2.85 -26.42 11.22
CA LEU A 65 3.90 -25.96 10.29
C LEU A 65 3.35 -25.69 8.90
N THR A 66 2.42 -26.54 8.41
CA THR A 66 1.75 -26.30 7.14
C THR A 66 0.94 -25.00 7.17
N GLU A 67 0.18 -24.79 8.24
CA GLU A 67 -0.58 -23.54 8.44
C GLU A 67 0.35 -22.32 8.55
N PHE A 68 1.42 -22.42 9.36
CA PHE A 68 2.43 -21.37 9.52
C PHE A 68 3.05 -20.96 8.19
N ASN A 69 3.42 -21.94 7.36
CA ASN A 69 4.01 -21.68 6.05
C ASN A 69 3.01 -20.99 5.11
N GLN A 70 1.74 -21.40 5.11
CA GLN A 70 0.71 -20.77 4.30
C GLN A 70 0.46 -19.31 4.72
N VAL A 71 0.33 -19.06 6.02
CA VAL A 71 0.11 -17.70 6.53
C VAL A 71 1.34 -16.81 6.26
N SER A 72 2.56 -17.34 6.42
CA SER A 72 3.80 -16.63 6.09
C SER A 72 3.91 -16.28 4.61
N HIS A 73 3.47 -17.18 3.73
CA HIS A 73 3.40 -16.91 2.30
C HIS A 73 2.42 -15.76 1.99
N ASN A 74 1.20 -15.83 2.54
CA ASN A 74 0.21 -14.77 2.37
C ASN A 74 0.72 -13.41 2.91
N LEU A 75 1.45 -13.40 4.03
CA LEU A 75 2.06 -12.18 4.57
C LEU A 75 3.10 -11.61 3.61
N THR A 76 3.92 -12.46 3.00
CA THR A 76 4.93 -12.05 2.02
C THR A 76 4.26 -11.38 0.82
N GLU A 77 3.23 -12.00 0.25
CA GLU A 77 2.47 -11.42 -0.87
C GLU A 77 1.82 -10.07 -0.50
N ALA A 78 1.22 -9.99 0.70
CA ALA A 78 0.63 -8.73 1.19
C ALA A 78 1.69 -7.63 1.40
N GLN A 79 2.87 -7.98 1.90
CA GLN A 79 3.99 -7.04 2.04
C GLN A 79 4.50 -6.54 0.69
N GLU A 80 4.59 -7.42 -0.31
CA GLU A 80 4.96 -7.03 -1.68
C GLU A 80 3.95 -6.06 -2.28
N LEU A 81 2.65 -6.32 -2.13
CA LEU A 81 1.60 -5.41 -2.58
C LEU A 81 1.70 -4.04 -1.87
N ASN A 82 1.93 -4.03 -0.56
CA ASN A 82 2.13 -2.80 0.21
C ASN A 82 3.37 -2.02 -0.29
N GLN A 83 4.46 -2.70 -0.67
CA GLN A 83 5.62 -2.04 -1.28
C GLN A 83 5.29 -1.43 -2.65
N GLN A 84 4.45 -2.09 -3.46
CA GLN A 84 4.00 -1.54 -4.74
C GLN A 84 3.16 -0.28 -4.53
N LEU A 85 2.24 -0.27 -3.55
CA LEU A 85 1.48 0.92 -3.17
C LEU A 85 2.38 2.05 -2.66
N GLN A 86 3.42 1.74 -1.87
CA GLN A 86 4.42 2.74 -1.46
C GLN A 86 5.13 3.38 -2.65
N LYS A 87 5.54 2.56 -3.63
CA LYS A 87 6.18 3.05 -4.86
C LYS A 87 5.22 3.94 -5.66
N LYS A 88 3.95 3.53 -5.80
CA LYS A 88 2.89 4.32 -6.44
C LYS A 88 2.71 5.68 -5.75
N ASN A 89 2.55 5.69 -4.43
CA ASN A 89 2.39 6.93 -3.64
C ASN A 89 3.60 7.87 -3.80
N LEU A 90 4.82 7.32 -3.85
CA LEU A 90 6.03 8.09 -4.10
C LEU A 90 6.04 8.75 -5.48
N VAL A 91 5.61 8.03 -6.52
CA VAL A 91 5.50 8.57 -7.89
C VAL A 91 4.45 9.68 -7.94
N LEU A 92 3.24 9.43 -7.44
CA LEU A 92 2.15 10.42 -7.40
C LEU A 92 2.56 11.69 -6.63
N THR A 93 3.26 11.54 -5.50
CA THR A 93 3.79 12.68 -4.74
C THR A 93 4.79 13.49 -5.55
N LYS A 94 5.67 12.84 -6.33
CA LYS A 94 6.64 13.54 -7.19
C LYS A 94 5.93 14.28 -8.32
N GLU A 95 4.93 13.65 -8.94
CA GLU A 95 4.14 14.28 -10.01
C GLU A 95 3.37 15.49 -9.50
N LEU A 96 2.72 15.39 -8.34
CA LEU A 96 2.04 16.51 -7.68
C LEU A 96 2.98 17.68 -7.42
N ARG A 97 4.21 17.42 -6.92
CA ARG A 97 5.21 18.47 -6.72
C ARG A 97 5.64 19.10 -8.03
N GLN A 98 5.87 18.31 -9.08
CA GLN A 98 6.29 18.83 -10.38
C GLN A 98 5.21 19.71 -11.01
N LYS A 99 3.95 19.26 -10.98
CA LYS A 99 2.80 20.01 -11.51
C LYS A 99 2.51 21.25 -10.68
N GLY A 100 2.50 21.15 -9.36
CA GLY A 100 2.28 22.31 -8.48
C GLY A 100 3.38 23.38 -8.59
N VAL A 101 4.62 23.01 -8.93
CA VAL A 101 5.71 23.97 -9.19
C VAL A 101 5.61 24.59 -10.59
N GLN A 102 5.08 23.87 -11.58
CA GLN A 102 4.88 24.40 -12.93
C GLN A 102 3.80 25.50 -12.95
N GLU A 103 2.71 25.33 -12.20
CA GLU A 103 1.63 26.34 -12.09
C GLU A 103 2.04 27.62 -11.32
N LEU A 104 3.15 27.59 -10.57
CA LEU A 104 3.66 28.73 -9.80
C LEU A 104 4.75 29.52 -10.54
N ARG A 105 5.12 29.12 -11.77
CA ARG A 105 6.05 29.89 -12.61
C ARG A 105 5.26 30.89 -13.46
N PRO A 106 5.54 32.21 -13.35
CA PRO A 106 4.87 33.26 -14.12
C PRO A 106 5.29 33.30 -15.60
#